data_AF-A0A8K1D4N9-F1
#
_entry.id   AF-A0A8K1D4N9-F1
#
_cell.length_a   1.000
_cell.length_b   1.000
_cell.length_c   1.000
_cell.angle_alpha   90.00
_cell.angle_beta   90.00
_cell.angle_gamma   90.00
#
_symmetry.space_group_name_H-M   'P 1'
#
loop_
_entity.id
_entity.type
_entity.pdbx_description
1 polymer ?
#
loop_
_entity_poly.entity_id
_entity_poly.type
_entity_poly.pdbx_seq_one_letter_code
_entity_poly.pdbx_strand_id
1 'polypeptide(L)' 'DMLLLLYHEGPSTRGIFRRSANAKTCKELKEKLNSGDDVQVDGESVFVAAAVITVCLAK' A
#
# COMPACT_ATOMS: atom_id res chain seq x y z
N ASP A 1 -0.02 -1.68 10.26
CA ASP A 1 1.41 -1.42 9.95
C ASP A 1 1.71 -0.73 8.62
N MET A 2 0.75 -0.55 7.72
CA MET A 2 1.00 -0.01 6.37
C MET A 2 1.57 1.43 6.34
N LEU A 3 1.08 2.32 7.23
CA LEU A 3 1.64 3.68 7.37
C LEU A 3 3.07 3.67 7.92
N LEU A 4 3.38 2.72 8.80
CA LEU A 4 4.69 2.60 9.42
C LEU A 4 5.73 2.11 8.39
N LEU A 5 5.34 1.15 7.54
CA LEU A 5 6.13 0.74 6.37
C LEU A 5 6.42 1.93 5.45
N LEU A 6 5.42 2.76 5.13
CA LEU A 6 5.63 3.95 4.29
C LEU A 6 6.49 5.02 4.97
N TYR A 7 6.39 5.16 6.29
CA TYR A 7 7.24 6.10 7.03
C TYR A 7 8.70 5.66 7.03
N HIS A 8 8.98 4.36 7.18
CA HIS A 8 10.34 3.81 7.17
C HIS A 8 10.92 3.68 5.75
N GLU A 9 10.18 3.07 4.82
CA GLU A 9 10.68 2.72 3.48
C GLU A 9 10.30 3.75 2.40
N GLY A 10 9.34 4.63 2.65
CA GLY A 10 8.92 5.65 1.68
C GLY A 10 10.06 6.60 1.28
N PRO A 11 10.82 7.20 2.24
CA PRO A 11 11.90 8.12 1.91
C PRO A 11 13.04 7.49 1.09
N SER A 12 13.33 6.21 1.31
CA SER A 12 14.35 5.45 0.57
C SER A 12 13.84 4.94 -0.79
N THR A 13 12.51 4.90 -1.00
CA THR A 13 11.89 4.38 -2.22
C THR A 13 11.70 5.46 -3.28
N ARG A 14 12.57 5.45 -4.30
CA ARG A 14 12.44 6.35 -5.45
C ARG A 14 11.13 6.16 -6.20
N GLY A 15 10.37 7.25 -6.33
CA GLY A 15 9.12 7.28 -7.08
C GLY A 15 7.93 6.69 -6.33
N ILE A 16 8.01 6.55 -5.00
CA ILE A 16 6.85 6.25 -4.16
C ILE A 16 5.71 7.24 -4.43
N PHE A 17 4.46 6.77 -4.45
CA PHE A 17 3.24 7.52 -4.85
C PHE A 17 3.16 7.99 -6.31
N ARG A 18 4.28 8.07 -7.05
CA ARG A 18 4.30 8.42 -8.48
C ARG A 18 4.21 7.20 -9.37
N ARG A 19 4.88 6.10 -9.01
CA ARG A 19 4.88 4.85 -9.77
C ARG A 19 3.65 4.03 -9.40
N SER A 20 2.93 3.58 -10.41
CA SER A 20 1.82 2.65 -10.25
C SER A 20 2.32 1.31 -9.72
N ALA A 21 1.59 0.75 -8.76
CA ALA A 21 1.80 -0.62 -8.29
C ALA A 21 0.95 -1.62 -9.08
N ASN A 22 1.16 -2.92 -8.85
CA ASN A 22 0.38 -3.96 -9.50
C ASN A 22 -1.12 -3.82 -9.14
N ALA A 23 -1.95 -3.56 -10.15
CA ALA A 23 -3.39 -3.35 -9.96
C ALA A 23 -4.11 -4.55 -9.33
N LYS A 24 -3.65 -5.78 -9.62
CA LYS A 24 -4.21 -7.01 -9.03
C LYS A 24 -3.95 -7.03 -7.52
N THR A 25 -2.69 -6.87 -7.12
CA THR A 25 -2.29 -6.87 -5.71
C THR A 25 -2.93 -5.71 -4.95
N CYS A 26 -3.00 -4.51 -5.53
CA CYS A 26 -3.69 -3.37 -4.92
C CYS A 26 -5.18 -3.65 -4.68
N LYS A 27 -5.86 -4.32 -5.61
CA LYS A 27 -7.27 -4.67 -5.47
C LYS A 27 -7.47 -5.68 -4.35
N GLU A 28 -6.70 -6.77 -4.34
CA GLU A 28 -6.76 -7.81 -3.31
C GLU A 28 -6.47 -7.23 -1.91
N LEU A 29 -5.44 -6.39 -1.80
CA LEU A 29 -5.07 -5.75 -0.55
C LEU A 29 -6.15 -4.76 -0.07
N LYS A 30 -6.75 -4.00 -0.99
CA LYS A 30 -7.86 -3.11 -0.69
C LYS A 30 -9.11 -3.87 -0.21
N GLU A 31 -9.43 -5.01 -0.84
CA GLU A 31 -10.56 -5.84 -0.43
C GLU A 31 -10.36 -6.41 0.98
N LYS A 32 -9.15 -6.91 1.30
CA LYS A 32 -8.79 -7.35 2.66
C LYS A 32 -8.88 -6.23 3.70
N LEU A 33 -8.44 -5.02 3.36
CA LEU A 33 -8.61 -3.86 4.26
C LEU A 33 -10.09 -3.54 4.49
N ASN A 34 -10.92 -3.63 3.45
CA ASN A 34 -12.35 -3.36 3.54
C ASN A 34 -13.12 -4.46 4.30
N SER A 35 -12.65 -5.71 4.32
CA SER A 35 -13.24 -6.78 5.14
C SER A 35 -12.91 -6.63 6.62
N GLY A 36 -12.01 -5.72 7.00
CA GLY A 36 -11.51 -5.58 8.36
C GLY A 36 -10.52 -6.68 8.75
N ASP A 37 -9.98 -7.42 7.77
CA ASP A 37 -8.94 -8.41 8.02
C ASP A 37 -7.63 -7.74 8.45
N ASP A 38 -6.86 -8.45 9.28
CA ASP A 38 -5.50 -8.05 9.62
C ASP A 38 -4.61 -8.17 8.37
N VAL A 39 -4.30 -7.03 7.76
CA VAL A 39 -3.46 -6.97 6.59
C VAL A 39 -2.01 -6.84 7.03
N GLN A 40 -1.31 -7.96 7.05
CA GLN A 40 0.14 -7.98 7.17
C GLN A 40 0.75 -7.43 5.88
N VAL A 41 1.46 -6.31 6.03
CA VAL A 41 2.23 -5.67 4.95
C VAL A 41 3.66 -6.18 4.87
N ASP A 42 4.04 -7.06 5.79
CA ASP A 42 5.32 -7.74 5.82
C ASP A 42 5.40 -8.67 4.59
N GLY A 43 6.26 -8.32 3.63
CA GLY A 43 6.37 -9.01 2.34
C GLY A 43 5.59 -8.38 1.18
N GLU A 44 4.71 -7.41 1.44
CA GLU A 44 4.05 -6.64 0.39
C GLU A 44 4.96 -5.51 -0.11
N SER A 45 4.84 -5.15 -1.39
CA SER A 45 5.64 -4.07 -1.94
C SER A 45 5.23 -2.72 -1.36
N VAL A 46 6.20 -1.90 -0.94
CA VAL A 46 5.99 -0.52 -0.50
C VAL A 46 5.20 0.31 -1.54
N PHE A 47 5.32 0.00 -2.84
CA PHE A 47 4.54 0.62 -3.90
C PHE A 47 3.05 0.25 -3.81
N VAL A 48 2.73 -1.00 -3.50
CA VAL A 48 1.34 -1.47 -3.31
C VAL A 48 0.74 -0.80 -2.08
N ALA A 49 1.47 -0.76 -0.97
CA ALA A 49 1.06 -0.05 0.25
C ALA A 49 0.75 1.43 -0.03
N ALA A 50 1.66 2.13 -0.74
CA ALA A 50 1.45 3.51 -1.15
C ALA A 50 0.23 3.68 -2.04
N ALA A 51 0.09 2.85 -3.07
CA ALA A 51 -1.02 2.94 -4.01
C ALA A 51 -2.37 2.71 -3.34
N VAL A 52 -2.46 1.73 -2.43
CA VAL A 52 -3.70 1.43 -1.71
C VAL A 52 -4.08 2.57 -0.77
N ILE A 53 -3.13 3.13 -0.03
CA ILE A 53 -3.38 4.30 0.83
C ILE A 53 -3.80 5.51 0.00
N THR A 54 -3.12 5.80 -1.12
CA THR A 54 -3.52 6.89 -2.01
C THR A 54 -4.93 6.69 -2.57
N VAL A 55 -5.26 5.47 -2.99
CA VAL A 55 -6.58 5.14 -3.54
C VAL A 55 -7.68 5.19 -2.47
N CYS A 56 -7.38 4.85 -1.22
CA CYS A 56 -8.34 4.92 -0.10
C CYS A 56 -8.53 6.35 0.39
N LEU A 57 -7.47 7.17 0.47
CA LEU A 57 -7.56 8.58 0.90
C LEU A 57 -8.18 9.50 -0.16
N ALA A 58 -8.18 9.09 -1.43
CA ALA A 58 -8.81 9.83 -2.52
C ALA A 58 -10.33 9.60 -2.65
N LYS A 59 -10.95 8.85 -1.73
CA LYS A 59 -12.39 8.59 -1.65
C LYS A 59 -12.95 9.11 -0.33
#